data_AF-A0A1C5MXR4-F1
#
_entry.id   AF-A0A1C5MXR4-F1
#
_cell.length_a   1.000
_cell.length_b   1.000
_cell.length_c   1.000
_cell.angle_alpha   90.00
_cell.angle_beta   90.00
_cell.angle_gamma   90.00
#
_symmetry.space_group_name_H-M   'P 1'
#
loop_
_entity.id
_entity.type
_entity.pdbx_description
1 polymer ?
#
loop_
_entity_poly.entity_id
_entity_poly.type
_entity_poly.pdbx_seq_one_letter_code
_entity_poly.pdbx_strand_id
1 'polypeptide(L)'
;MTHYKFVSWDVPAFETILTGRIPAALLAADNGNLQPLKDLHIATQTPVYKCSGWCIPFAEYMRRFWVKTKYYGIIEMYALNKTDIRKELKSNVIEIMEVKKN
;
A
#
# COMPACT_ATOMS: atom_id res chain seq x y z
N MET A 1 11.81 -4.80 -4.57
CA MET A 1 10.91 -4.82 -3.40
C MET A 1 11.70 -4.95 -2.12
N THR A 2 11.66 -3.90 -1.31
CA THR A 2 12.27 -3.90 0.04
C THR A 2 11.48 -4.80 0.99
N HIS A 3 12.17 -5.61 1.81
CA HIS A 3 11.53 -6.46 2.82
C HIS A 3 12.48 -6.72 4.01
N TYR A 4 11.91 -7.08 5.16
CA TYR A 4 12.69 -7.46 6.35
C TYR A 4 11.91 -8.41 7.27
N LYS A 5 12.62 -9.20 8.06
CA LYS A 5 12.04 -10.06 9.11
C LYS A 5 11.69 -9.19 10.33
N PHE A 6 10.46 -9.30 10.85
CA PHE A 6 10.01 -8.49 11.98
C PHE A 6 9.78 -9.28 13.28
N VAL A 7 10.13 -10.57 13.28
CA VAL A 7 9.93 -11.50 14.39
C VAL A 7 11.26 -12.16 14.77
N SER A 8 11.34 -12.75 15.97
CA SER A 8 12.56 -13.42 16.48
C SER A 8 12.64 -14.92 16.16
N TRP A 9 11.52 -15.60 15.93
CA TRP A 9 11.46 -17.04 15.64
C TRP A 9 11.81 -17.37 14.17
N ASP A 10 12.05 -18.64 13.85
CA ASP A 10 12.46 -19.09 12.51
C ASP A 10 11.34 -19.00 11.47
N VAL A 11 11.53 -18.16 10.45
CA VAL A 11 10.52 -17.88 9.42
C VAL A 11 10.79 -18.68 8.14
N PRO A 12 9.75 -19.03 7.37
CA PRO A 12 9.92 -19.57 6.03
C PRO A 12 10.72 -18.63 5.12
N ALA A 13 11.33 -19.17 4.06
CA ALA A 13 12.00 -18.39 3.03
C ALA A 13 11.05 -17.34 2.42
N PHE A 14 11.55 -16.14 2.13
CA PHE A 14 10.72 -15.01 1.68
C PHE A 14 9.96 -15.33 0.38
N GLU A 15 10.55 -16.12 -0.50
CA GLU A 15 9.98 -16.54 -1.79
C GLU A 15 8.64 -17.25 -1.62
N THR A 16 8.43 -17.94 -0.50
CA THR A 16 7.18 -18.64 -0.20
C THR A 16 5.98 -17.69 -0.08
N ILE A 17 6.20 -16.47 0.41
CA ILE A 17 5.12 -15.49 0.58
C ILE A 17 4.85 -14.66 -0.69
N LEU A 18 5.72 -14.76 -1.72
CA LEU A 18 5.51 -14.09 -3.01
C LEU A 18 4.28 -14.60 -3.76
N THR A 19 3.75 -15.75 -3.37
CA THR A 19 2.49 -16.31 -3.88
C THR A 19 1.25 -15.55 -3.38
N GLY A 20 1.39 -14.73 -2.34
CA GLY A 20 0.31 -13.91 -1.80
C GLY A 20 -0.08 -12.78 -2.75
N ARG A 21 -1.37 -12.38 -2.72
CA ARG A 21 -1.94 -11.39 -3.65
C ARG A 21 -1.18 -10.05 -3.67
N ILE A 22 -0.81 -9.51 -2.52
CA ILE A 22 -0.07 -8.23 -2.42
C ILE A 22 1.40 -8.42 -2.84
N PRO A 23 2.18 -9.35 -2.25
CA PRO A 23 3.55 -9.59 -2.69
C PRO A 23 3.71 -9.89 -4.18
N ALA A 24 2.82 -10.69 -4.77
CA ALA A 24 2.81 -11.00 -6.20
C ALA A 24 2.61 -9.74 -7.06
N ALA A 25 1.71 -8.84 -6.64
CA ALA A 25 1.45 -7.60 -7.35
C ALA A 25 2.62 -6.61 -7.26
N LEU A 26 3.30 -6.56 -6.11
CA LEU A 26 4.50 -5.73 -5.93
C LEU A 26 5.67 -6.26 -6.77
N LEU A 27 5.85 -7.58 -6.82
CA LEU A 27 6.84 -8.20 -7.69
C LEU A 27 6.53 -7.94 -9.18
N ALA A 28 5.27 -8.01 -9.59
CA ALA A 28 4.87 -7.65 -10.95
C ALA A 28 5.19 -6.17 -11.26
N ALA A 29 4.98 -5.28 -10.28
CA ALA A 29 5.31 -3.86 -10.41
C ALA A 29 6.82 -3.61 -10.58
N ASP A 30 7.67 -4.31 -9.81
CA ASP A 30 9.13 -4.28 -9.99
C ASP A 30 9.56 -4.71 -11.41
N ASN A 31 8.83 -5.64 -12.00
CA ASN A 31 9.05 -6.11 -13.37
C ASN A 31 8.37 -5.21 -14.43
N GLY A 32 7.84 -4.05 -14.06
CA GLY A 32 7.23 -3.07 -14.96
C GLY A 32 5.72 -3.28 -15.22
N ASN A 33 5.09 -4.32 -14.66
CA ASN A 33 3.66 -4.56 -14.78
C ASN A 33 2.89 -4.03 -13.55
N LEU A 34 2.34 -2.82 -13.69
CA LEU A 34 1.55 -2.18 -12.63
C LEU A 34 0.09 -2.66 -12.55
N GLN A 35 -0.40 -3.45 -13.50
CA GLN A 35 -1.82 -3.81 -13.56
C GLN A 35 -2.29 -4.61 -12.33
N PRO A 36 -1.57 -5.66 -11.87
CA PRO A 36 -1.98 -6.40 -10.67
C PRO A 36 -2.08 -5.52 -9.44
N LEU A 37 -1.20 -4.52 -9.31
CA LEU A 37 -1.23 -3.57 -8.20
C LEU A 37 -2.46 -2.65 -8.27
N LYS A 38 -2.85 -2.20 -9.48
CA LYS A 38 -4.07 -1.42 -9.71
C LYS A 38 -5.34 -2.19 -9.34
N ASP A 39 -5.37 -3.49 -9.65
CA ASP A 39 -6.53 -4.36 -9.38
C ASP A 39 -6.73 -4.65 -7.88
N LEU A 40 -5.76 -4.29 -7.03
CA LEU A 40 -5.90 -4.42 -5.58
C LEU A 40 -6.76 -3.32 -4.96
N HIS A 41 -6.94 -2.18 -5.62
CA HIS A 41 -7.71 -1.04 -5.10
C HIS A 41 -7.30 -0.59 -3.69
N ILE A 42 -6.00 -0.61 -3.39
CA ILE A 42 -5.49 -0.28 -2.05
C ILE A 42 -5.53 1.23 -1.82
N ALA A 43 -6.12 1.63 -0.70
CA ALA A 43 -5.89 2.90 -0.05
C ALA A 43 -5.63 2.65 1.45
N THR A 44 -4.52 3.15 1.99
CA THR A 44 -4.12 2.86 3.38
C THR A 44 -3.33 4.00 4.00
N GLN A 45 -3.40 4.13 5.32
CA GLN A 45 -2.51 5.00 6.11
C GLN A 45 -1.19 4.30 6.47
N THR A 46 -1.19 2.96 6.43
CA THR A 46 -0.04 2.12 6.80
C THR A 46 0.33 1.24 5.59
N PRO A 47 1.18 1.73 4.68
CA PRO A 47 1.56 1.02 3.45
C PRO A 47 2.59 -0.08 3.72
N VAL A 48 2.19 -1.05 4.55
CA VAL A 48 3.02 -2.17 5.01
C VAL A 48 2.20 -3.45 4.97
N TYR A 49 2.75 -4.49 4.36
CA TYR A 49 2.17 -5.83 4.35
C TYR A 49 3.01 -6.74 5.25
N LYS A 50 2.36 -7.46 6.17
CA LYS A 50 3.02 -8.41 7.08
C LYS A 50 2.45 -9.80 6.87
N CYS A 51 3.29 -10.80 6.66
CA CYS A 51 2.88 -12.20 6.52
C CYS A 51 4.04 -13.14 6.87
N SER A 52 3.74 -14.23 7.59
CA SER A 52 4.72 -15.28 7.95
C SER A 52 6.05 -14.77 8.52
N GLY A 53 6.00 -13.72 9.35
CA GLY A 53 7.18 -13.11 9.98
C GLY A 53 7.98 -12.16 9.09
N TRP A 54 7.54 -11.93 7.85
CA TRP A 54 8.08 -10.94 6.92
C TRP A 54 7.24 -9.67 6.87
N CYS A 55 7.92 -8.56 6.63
CA CYS A 55 7.34 -7.24 6.48
C CYS A 55 7.81 -6.63 5.15
N ILE A 56 6.86 -6.20 4.32
CA ILE A 56 7.09 -5.55 3.02
C ILE A 56 6.48 -4.14 3.09
N PRO A 57 7.30 -3.10 3.29
CA PRO A 57 6.88 -1.72 3.03
C PRO A 57 6.59 -1.55 1.54
N PHE A 58 5.46 -0.95 1.18
CA PHE A 58 5.07 -0.75 -0.21
C PHE A 58 4.68 0.70 -0.53
N ALA A 59 5.05 1.65 0.34
CA ALA A 59 4.83 3.07 0.11
C ALA A 59 5.48 3.56 -1.20
N GLU A 60 6.62 2.96 -1.59
CA GLU A 60 7.37 3.34 -2.78
C GLU A 60 6.57 3.14 -4.08
N TYR A 61 5.71 2.11 -4.11
CA TYR A 61 4.82 1.78 -5.22
C TYR A 61 3.55 2.63 -5.27
N MET A 62 3.28 3.40 -4.22
CA MET A 62 2.06 4.18 -4.07
C MET A 62 2.31 5.68 -4.28
N ARG A 63 1.24 6.40 -4.55
CA ARG A 63 1.21 7.86 -4.49
C ARG A 63 0.74 8.28 -3.11
N ARG A 64 1.23 9.42 -2.64
CA ARG A 64 0.93 9.96 -1.32
C ARG A 64 -0.08 11.10 -1.44
N PHE A 65 -1.05 11.12 -0.54
CA PHE A 65 -2.14 12.09 -0.55
C PHE A 65 -2.39 12.65 0.84
N TRP A 66 -2.66 13.95 0.91
CA TRP A 66 -3.34 14.57 2.04
C TRP A 66 -4.84 14.54 1.77
N VAL A 67 -5.58 13.93 2.69
CA VAL A 67 -7.03 13.79 2.59
C VAL A 67 -7.70 14.56 3.71
N LYS A 68 -8.44 15.61 3.36
CA LYS A 68 -9.31 16.30 4.31
C LYS A 68 -10.57 15.46 4.50
N THR A 69 -10.84 15.07 5.74
CA THR A 69 -11.98 14.25 6.12
C THR A 69 -13.01 15.04 6.93
N LYS A 70 -14.23 14.53 7.04
CA LYS A 70 -15.27 15.15 7.88
C LYS A 70 -14.98 15.01 9.37
N TYR A 71 -14.43 13.85 9.78
CA TYR A 71 -14.35 13.48 11.20
C TYR A 71 -12.93 13.37 11.77
N TYR A 72 -11.90 13.26 10.93
CA TYR A 72 -10.53 12.93 11.38
C TYR A 72 -9.50 14.00 11.02
N GLY A 73 -9.96 15.20 10.62
CA GLY A 73 -9.08 16.25 10.13
C GLY A 73 -8.40 15.86 8.81
N ILE A 74 -7.14 16.28 8.65
CA ILE A 74 -6.32 15.95 7.48
C ILE A 74 -5.48 14.71 7.82
N ILE A 75 -5.63 13.65 7.04
CA ILE A 75 -4.88 12.40 7.19
C ILE A 75 -3.97 12.15 5.97
N GLU A 76 -2.85 11.46 6.19
CA GLU A 76 -1.99 10.98 5.12
C GLU A 76 -2.50 9.63 4.61
N MET A 77 -2.66 9.47 3.31
CA MET A 77 -3.02 8.20 2.69
C MET A 77 -2.11 7.86 1.51
N TYR A 78 -1.90 6.56 1.33
CA TYR A 78 -1.17 5.97 0.22
C TYR A 78 -2.14 5.19 -0.65
N ALA A 79 -2.18 5.52 -1.94
CA ALA A 79 -3.02 4.85 -2.94
C ALA A 79 -2.44 5.05 -4.35
N LEU A 80 -2.92 4.32 -5.35
CA LEU A 80 -2.51 4.55 -6.74
C LEU A 80 -3.28 5.70 -7.41
N ASN A 81 -4.50 5.96 -6.94
CA ASN A 81 -5.39 6.98 -7.48
C ASN A 81 -6.36 7.47 -6.40
N LYS A 82 -6.99 8.61 -6.66
CA LYS A 82 -7.97 9.23 -5.76
C LYS A 82 -9.27 8.41 -5.64
N THR A 83 -9.58 7.57 -6.63
CA THR A 83 -10.81 6.75 -6.63
C THR A 83 -10.74 5.67 -5.55
N ASP A 84 -9.60 5.03 -5.36
CA ASP A 84 -9.42 4.02 -4.32
C ASP A 84 -9.57 4.64 -2.91
N ILE A 85 -9.06 5.87 -2.71
CA ILE A 85 -9.30 6.64 -1.47
C ILE A 85 -10.80 6.92 -1.25
N ARG A 86 -11.52 7.29 -2.31
CA ARG A 86 -12.98 7.52 -2.22
C ARG A 86 -13.75 6.24 -1.94
N LYS A 87 -13.29 5.08 -2.40
CA LYS A 87 -13.91 3.78 -2.06
C LYS A 87 -13.69 3.43 -0.58
N GLU A 88 -12.48 3.65 -0.07
CA GLU A 88 -12.10 3.35 1.31
C GLU A 88 -12.83 4.25 2.31
N LEU A 89 -12.73 5.57 2.13
CA LEU A 89 -13.29 6.56 3.07
C LEU A 89 -14.74 6.96 2.75
N LYS A 90 -15.26 6.58 1.58
CA LYS A 90 -16.65 6.83 1.16
C LYS A 90 -17.05 8.30 1.31
N SER A 91 -18.16 8.55 2.00
CA SER A 91 -18.73 9.88 2.24
C SER A 91 -17.90 10.74 3.20
N ASN A 92 -16.82 10.20 3.80
CA ASN A 92 -15.97 10.94 4.73
C ASN A 92 -14.95 11.85 4.01
N VAL A 93 -14.75 11.70 2.70
CA VAL A 93 -13.82 12.54 1.94
C VAL A 93 -14.43 13.92 1.66
N ILE A 94 -13.73 14.98 2.08
CA ILE A 94 -14.01 16.36 1.66
C ILE A 94 -13.12 16.73 0.47
N GLU A 95 -11.81 16.54 0.61
CA GLU A 95 -10.82 16.96 -0.39
C GLU A 95 -9.64 15.99 -0.43
N ILE A 96 -9.05 15.80 -1.62
CA ILE A 96 -7.87 14.94 -1.81
C ILE A 96 -6.80 15.71 -2.61
N MET A 97 -5.67 15.96 -1.96
CA MET A 97 -4.50 16.63 -2.51
C MET A 97 -3.36 15.62 -2.67
N GLU A 98 -2.78 15.55 -3.86
CA GLU A 98 -1.61 14.69 -4.08
C GLU A 98 -0.33 15.40 -3.65
N VAL A 99 0.52 14.67 -2.93
CA VAL A 99 1.83 15.15 -2.50
C VAL A 99 2.85 14.71 -3.53
N LYS A 100 3.44 15.67 -4.25
CA LYS A 100 4.54 15.38 -5.17
C LYS A 100 5.72 14.80 -4.39
N LYS A 101 6.34 13.73 -4.90
CA LYS A 101 7.66 13.31 -4.42
C LYS A 101 8.64 14.41 -4.82
N ASN A 102 9.40 14.91 -3.84
CA ASN A 102 10.55 15.80 -4.09
C ASN A 102 11.69 15.00 -4.75
#